data_AF-A0A969BYG2-F1
#
_entry.id   AF-A0A969BYG2-F1
#
_cell.length_a   1.000
_cell.length_b   1.000
_cell.length_c   1.000
_cell.angle_alpha   90.00
_cell.angle_beta   90.00
_cell.angle_gamma   90.00
#
_symmetry.space_group_name_H-M   'P 1'
#
loop_
_entity.id
_entity.type
_entity.pdbx_description
1 polymer ?
#
loop_
_entity_poly.entity_id
_entity_poly.type
_entity_poly.pdbx_seq_one_letter_code
_entity_poly.pdbx_strand_id
1 'polypeptide(L)'
;MTLLDAFEGKWQSLEPDAVRTFLQDSALTLTYYQFESDLHRHIRTTNHLERLFREFRTKSDEIGAFPNETSCLTVFCLVVERDHAKHDRGKKRE
;
A
#
# COMPACT_ATOMS: atom_id res chain seq x y z
N MET A 1 -7.44 14.25 25.77
CA MET A 1 -6.70 14.66 24.56
C MET A 1 -6.18 13.39 23.92
N THR A 2 -6.74 13.06 22.76
CA THR A 2 -6.40 11.84 22.01
C THR A 2 -5.01 12.00 21.37
N LEU A 3 -4.42 10.89 20.91
CA LEU A 3 -3.15 10.94 20.17
C LEU A 3 -3.29 11.74 18.85
N LEU A 4 -4.48 11.77 18.26
CA LEU A 4 -4.77 12.55 17.06
C LEU A 4 -4.74 14.06 17.36
N ASP A 5 -5.35 14.50 18.46
CA ASP A 5 -5.35 15.90 18.87
C ASP A 5 -3.91 16.41 19.12
N ALA A 6 -3.06 15.56 19.70
CA ALA A 6 -1.65 15.87 19.94
C ALA A 6 -0.85 15.93 18.63
N PHE A 7 -1.17 15.08 17.65
CA PHE A 7 -0.57 15.10 16.32
C PHE A 7 -0.95 16.37 15.56
N GLU A 8 -2.24 16.71 15.52
CA GLU A 8 -2.74 17.91 14.86
C GLU A 8 -2.07 19.16 15.45
N GLY A 9 -2.11 19.34 16.78
CA GLY A 9 -1.50 20.50 17.43
C GLY A 9 0.00 20.68 17.14
N LYS A 10 0.72 19.58 16.90
CA LYS A 10 2.15 19.61 16.58
C LYS A 10 2.43 19.99 15.13
N TRP A 11 1.66 19.48 14.18
CA TRP A 11 1.98 19.55 12.75
C TRP A 11 1.16 20.58 11.97
N GLN A 12 0.06 21.07 12.54
CA GLN A 12 -0.86 21.99 11.86
C GLN A 12 -0.17 23.27 11.37
N SER A 13 0.82 23.78 12.11
CA SER A 13 1.56 25.00 11.74
C SER A 13 2.62 24.78 10.67
N LEU A 14 3.12 23.55 10.50
CA LEU A 14 4.18 23.22 9.56
C LEU A 14 3.61 22.77 8.22
N GLU A 15 2.63 21.87 8.24
CA GLU A 15 2.12 21.19 7.04
C GLU A 15 0.58 21.06 7.11
N PRO A 16 -0.17 22.17 6.99
CA PRO A 16 -1.62 22.17 7.18
C PRO A 16 -2.37 21.29 6.16
N ASP A 17 -1.87 21.18 4.93
CA ASP A 17 -2.50 20.34 3.90
C ASP A 17 -2.32 18.84 4.18
N ALA A 18 -1.15 18.44 4.70
CA ALA A 18 -0.90 17.06 5.09
C ALA A 18 -1.76 16.67 6.29
N VAL A 19 -1.89 17.56 7.29
CA VAL A 19 -2.75 17.31 8.46
C VAL A 19 -4.21 17.22 8.05
N ARG A 20 -4.71 18.11 7.19
CA ARG A 20 -6.07 18.02 6.65
C ARG A 20 -6.33 16.67 5.98
N THR A 21 -5.42 16.22 5.11
CA THR A 21 -5.55 14.95 4.39
C THR A 21 -5.51 13.75 5.35
N PHE A 22 -4.62 13.80 6.34
CA PHE A 22 -4.51 12.75 7.34
C PHE A 22 -5.77 12.61 8.20
N LEU A 23 -6.40 13.73 8.57
CA LEU A 23 -7.59 13.73 9.42
C LEU A 23 -8.87 13.33 8.69
N GLN A 24 -8.99 13.67 7.40
CA GLN A 24 -10.21 13.51 6.59
C GLN A 24 -10.85 12.12 6.67
N ASP A 25 -10.05 11.05 6.68
CA ASP A 25 -10.52 9.66 6.74
C ASP A 25 -9.84 8.84 7.84
N SER A 26 -9.28 9.51 8.86
CA SER A 26 -8.53 8.87 9.94
C SER A 26 -9.31 7.75 10.63
N ALA A 27 -10.62 7.91 10.84
CA ALA A 27 -11.47 6.88 11.44
C ALA A 27 -11.54 5.59 10.60
N LEU A 28 -11.58 5.70 9.26
CA LEU A 28 -11.61 4.55 8.37
C LEU A 28 -10.31 3.73 8.47
N THR A 29 -9.18 4.40 8.70
CA THR A 29 -7.87 3.74 8.86
C THR A 29 -7.76 2.89 10.13
N LEU A 30 -8.66 3.11 11.11
CA LEU A 30 -8.67 2.40 12.38
C LEU A 30 -9.66 1.22 12.41
N THR A 31 -10.42 1.00 11.33
CA THR A 31 -11.41 -0.09 11.23
C THR A 31 -10.77 -1.47 11.48
N TYR A 32 -9.48 -1.65 11.21
CA TYR A 32 -8.81 -2.93 11.39
C TYR A 32 -8.74 -3.40 12.86
N TYR A 33 -8.91 -2.51 13.84
CA TYR A 33 -8.99 -2.89 15.24
C TYR A 33 -10.23 -3.71 15.59
N GLN A 34 -11.22 -3.77 14.69
CA GLN A 34 -12.42 -4.61 14.85
C GLN A 34 -12.13 -6.10 14.59
N PHE A 35 -11.01 -6.45 13.95
CA PHE A 35 -10.60 -7.84 13.73
C PHE A 35 -9.83 -8.39 14.94
N GLU A 36 -9.60 -9.71 14.96
CA GLU A 36 -8.75 -10.35 15.96
C GLU A 36 -7.32 -9.80 15.94
N SER A 37 -6.69 -9.71 17.12
CA SER A 37 -5.35 -9.12 17.29
C SER A 37 -4.28 -9.78 16.43
N ASP A 38 -4.42 -11.08 16.15
CA ASP A 38 -3.47 -11.85 15.36
C ASP A 38 -3.46 -11.41 13.88
N LEU A 39 -4.58 -10.86 13.41
CA LEU A 39 -4.72 -10.34 12.05
C LEU A 39 -4.22 -8.90 11.91
N HIS A 40 -4.15 -8.13 13.01
CA HIS A 40 -3.77 -6.70 12.97
C HIS A 40 -2.44 -6.47 12.27
N ARG A 41 -1.44 -7.32 12.53
CA ARG A 41 -0.11 -7.22 11.90
C ARG A 41 -0.19 -7.39 10.39
N HIS A 42 -1.06 -8.26 9.90
CA HIS A 42 -1.21 -8.57 8.47
C HIS A 42 -2.04 -7.49 7.75
N ILE A 43 -3.05 -6.93 8.42
CA ILE A 43 -3.92 -5.90 7.82
C ILE A 43 -3.22 -4.53 7.79
N ARG A 44 -2.49 -4.16 8.85
CA ARG A 44 -1.87 -2.83 8.96
C ARG A 44 -0.66 -2.62 8.05
N THR A 45 -0.06 -3.69 7.51
CA THR A 45 1.19 -3.59 6.74
C THR A 45 0.91 -3.34 5.26
N THR A 46 1.54 -2.32 4.71
CA THR A 46 1.52 -2.00 3.27
C THR A 46 2.70 -2.60 2.52
N ASN A 47 3.59 -3.34 3.19
CA ASN A 47 4.87 -3.82 2.64
C ASN A 47 4.70 -4.63 1.33
N HIS A 48 3.72 -5.54 1.29
CA HIS A 48 3.46 -6.35 0.09
C HIS A 48 2.92 -5.50 -1.06
N LEU A 49 2.00 -4.59 -0.77
CA LEU A 49 1.43 -3.67 -1.74
C LEU A 49 2.50 -2.74 -2.33
N GLU A 50 3.33 -2.15 -1.47
CA GLU A 50 4.43 -1.27 -1.86
C GLU A 50 5.47 -1.99 -2.70
N ARG A 51 5.79 -3.25 -2.37
CA ARG A 51 6.72 -4.07 -3.13
C ARG A 51 6.17 -4.40 -4.52
N LEU A 52 4.91 -4.82 -4.61
CA LEU A 52 4.24 -5.11 -5.88
C LEU A 52 4.23 -3.87 -6.79
N PHE A 53 3.77 -2.72 -6.28
CA PHE A 53 3.74 -1.48 -7.06
C PHE A 53 5.12 -0.93 -7.40
N ARG A 54 6.14 -1.21 -6.57
CA ARG A 54 7.53 -0.88 -6.93
C ARG A 54 7.99 -1.71 -8.12
N GLU A 55 7.75 -3.01 -8.12
CA GLU A 55 8.11 -3.88 -9.25
C GLU A 55 7.37 -3.48 -10.52
N PHE A 56 6.08 -3.16 -10.42
CA PHE A 56 5.31 -2.65 -11.55
C PHE A 56 5.89 -1.33 -12.08
N ARG A 57 6.13 -0.34 -11.22
CA ARG A 57 6.71 0.95 -11.62
C ARG A 57 8.07 0.79 -12.29
N THR A 58 8.96 -0.05 -11.75
CA THR A 58 10.25 -0.31 -12.41
C THR A 58 10.08 -0.84 -13.84
N LYS A 59 9.07 -1.69 -14.09
CA LYS A 59 8.79 -2.19 -15.45
C LYS A 59 8.08 -1.18 -16.34
N SER A 60 7.19 -0.38 -15.79
CA SER A 60 6.56 0.72 -16.51
C SER A 60 7.57 1.80 -16.89
N ASP A 61 8.51 2.14 -16.00
CA ASP A 61 9.55 3.14 -16.23
C ASP A 61 10.54 2.69 -17.32
N GLU A 62 10.85 1.39 -17.40
CA GLU A 62 11.65 0.80 -18.49
C GLU A 62 10.95 0.94 -19.87
N ILE A 63 9.62 0.91 -19.91
CA ILE A 63 8.82 1.01 -21.14
C ILE A 63 8.60 2.48 -21.55
N GLY A 64 8.50 3.39 -20.58
CA GLY A 64 8.30 4.82 -20.78
C GLY A 64 6.86 5.19 -21.13
N ALA A 65 6.32 4.67 -22.25
CA ALA A 65 4.94 4.92 -22.67
C ALA A 65 4.30 3.68 -23.28
N PHE A 66 3.06 3.40 -22.89
CA PHE A 66 2.29 2.29 -23.44
C PHE A 66 1.49 2.72 -24.67
N PRO A 67 1.45 1.91 -25.75
CA PRO A 67 0.69 2.24 -26.95
C PRO A 67 -0.83 2.11 -26.77
N ASN A 68 -1.29 1.32 -25.79
CA ASN A 68 -2.69 1.14 -25.43
C ASN A 68 -2.83 0.60 -23.99
N GLU A 69 -4.06 0.65 -23.46
CA GLU A 69 -4.39 0.15 -22.13
C GLU A 69 -4.09 -1.34 -21.95
N THR A 70 -4.40 -2.17 -22.97
CA THR A 70 -4.17 -3.62 -22.94
C THR A 70 -2.70 -3.96 -22.71
N SER A 71 -1.77 -3.23 -23.32
CA SER A 71 -0.33 -3.41 -23.10
C SER A 71 0.09 -3.10 -21.66
N CYS A 72 -0.48 -2.05 -21.06
CA CYS A 72 -0.25 -1.71 -19.65
C CYS A 72 -0.79 -2.82 -18.73
N LEU A 73 -2.03 -3.24 -18.95
CA LEU A 73 -2.67 -4.33 -18.20
C LEU A 73 -1.90 -5.64 -18.33
N THR A 74 -1.36 -5.95 -19.51
CA THR A 74 -0.55 -7.14 -19.73
C THR A 74 0.68 -7.14 -18.83
N VAL A 75 1.41 -6.01 -18.74
CA VAL A 75 2.58 -5.88 -17.87
C VAL A 75 2.18 -5.98 -16.40
N PHE A 76 1.08 -5.33 -16.00
CA PHE A 76 0.57 -5.43 -14.64
C PHE A 76 0.25 -6.88 -14.25
N CYS A 77 -0.50 -7.60 -15.07
CA CYS A 77 -0.84 -9.01 -14.84
C CYS A 77 0.42 -9.88 -14.76
N LEU A 78 1.41 -9.67 -15.64
CA LEU A 78 2.68 -10.40 -15.60
C LEU A 78 3.45 -10.17 -14.28
N VAL A 79 3.43 -8.94 -13.75
CA VAL A 79 4.05 -8.63 -12.46
C VAL A 79 3.33 -9.34 -11.31
N VAL A 80 1.99 -9.34 -11.33
CA VAL A 80 1.17 -10.05 -10.32
C VAL A 80 1.43 -11.57 -10.36
N GLU A 81 1.39 -12.19 -11.53
CA GLU A 81 1.67 -13.62 -11.72
C GLU A 81 3.07 -14.00 -11.23
N ARG A 82 4.07 -13.15 -11.55
CA ARG A 82 5.44 -13.34 -11.07
C ARG A 82 5.54 -13.24 -9.55
N ASP A 83 4.84 -12.30 -8.92
CA ASP A 83 4.82 -12.15 -7.47
C ASP A 83 4.18 -13.38 -6.80
N HIS A 84 3.01 -13.82 -7.29
CA HIS A 84 2.36 -15.07 -6.89
C HIS A 84 3.30 -16.27 -6.98
N ALA A 85 4.02 -16.42 -8.10
CA ALA A 85 4.97 -17.51 -8.29
C ALA A 85 6.16 -17.48 -7.30
N LYS A 86 6.57 -16.31 -6.80
CA LYS A 86 7.61 -16.22 -5.74
C LYS A 86 7.06 -16.69 -4.40
N HIS A 87 5.82 -16.33 -4.09
CA HIS A 87 5.17 -16.71 -2.83
C HIS A 87 4.83 -18.22 -2.79
N ASP A 88 4.48 -18.85 -3.91
CA ASP A 88 4.23 -20.29 -3.98
C ASP A 88 5.48 -21.16 -3.76
N ARG A 89 6.67 -20.66 -4.14
CA ARG A 89 7.95 -21.37 -3.92
C ARG A 89 8.26 -21.60 -2.43
N GLY A 90 7.73 -20.77 -1.54
CA GLY A 90 7.90 -20.93 -0.09
C GLY A 90 7.09 -22.10 0.49
N LYS A 91 5.95 -22.43 -0.12
CA LYS A 91 5.04 -23.50 0.38
C LYS A 91 5.51 -24.92 0.06
N LYS A 92 6.38 -25.10 -0.93
CA LYS A 92 6.87 -26.44 -1.36
C LYS A 92 8.07 -26.97 -0.54
N ARG A 93 8.48 -26.28 0.51
CA ARG A 93 9.66 -26.63 1.34
C ARG A 93 9.32 -27.18 2.73
N GLU A 94 8.04 -27.38 3.01
CA GLU A 94 7.50 -28.08 4.19
C GLU A 94 6.83 -29.39 3.73
#